data_AF-A0A0R2MR18-F1
#
_entry.id   AF-A0A0R2MR18-F1
#
_cell.length_a   1.000
_cell.length_b   1.000
_cell.length_c   1.000
_cell.angle_alpha   90.00
_cell.angle_beta   90.00
_cell.angle_gamma   90.00
#
_symmetry.space_group_name_H-M   'P 1'
#
loop_
_entity.id
_entity.type
_entity.pdbx_description
1 polymer ?
#
loop_
_entity_poly.entity_id
_entity_poly.type
_entity_poly.pdbx_seq_one_letter_code
_entity_poly.pdbx_strand_id
1 'polypeptide(L)'
;MQTLGSSLIIFSGGIMLLKWLSDSTVQHLVNRAGRSNSELWYMRPGIFIHELWHAAIAVLFGIHVSKLSMRPDYRNNSAAHVDMQYNPAKWRHRVGLLFSSTAPAWGNALIMMLLTRQAFFQNNISLDWDIRQSVATNQIAPLFRGLQDITINWPWLAALLLVGLVLTPGFSPSTQDLKNALSGLPWLLAALAGIFVLSGWVFRSWLWVWMRLNIYMAITFVVILVFSLLMNLLSRKLL
;
A
#
# COMPACT_ATOMS: atom_id res chain seq x y z
N MET A 1 -1.98 -13.17 -19.28
CA MET A 1 -1.33 -11.96 -19.82
C MET A 1 -1.99 -10.69 -19.30
N GLN A 2 -3.27 -10.43 -19.61
CA GLN A 2 -3.95 -9.18 -19.18
C GLN A 2 -3.91 -8.95 -17.65
N THR A 3 -4.26 -9.95 -16.83
CA THR A 3 -4.29 -9.83 -15.36
C THR A 3 -2.92 -9.57 -14.72
N LEU A 4 -1.86 -10.15 -15.28
CA LEU A 4 -0.49 -10.01 -14.78
C LEU A 4 0.04 -8.60 -15.05
N GLY A 5 -0.25 -8.05 -16.25
CA GLY A 5 0.04 -6.65 -16.58
C GLY A 5 -0.72 -5.66 -15.71
N SER A 6 -2.00 -5.91 -15.43
CA SER A 6 -2.80 -5.08 -14.52
C SER A 6 -2.21 -5.02 -13.12
N SER A 7 -1.79 -6.17 -12.56
CA SER A 7 -1.15 -6.23 -11.24
C SER A 7 0.12 -5.37 -11.20
N LEU A 8 0.97 -5.48 -12.23
CA LEU A 8 2.22 -4.71 -12.30
C LEU A 8 1.99 -3.21 -12.47
N ILE A 9 0.99 -2.80 -13.24
CA ILE A 9 0.65 -1.37 -13.43
C ILE A 9 0.11 -0.78 -12.13
N ILE A 10 -0.83 -1.46 -11.48
CA ILE A 10 -1.39 -1.02 -10.19
C ILE A 10 -0.27 -0.96 -9.14
N PHE A 11 0.59 -1.98 -9.10
CA PHE A 11 1.72 -2.05 -8.18
C PHE A 11 2.72 -0.91 -8.39
N SER A 12 3.23 -0.76 -9.60
CA SER A 12 4.35 0.15 -9.88
C SER A 12 3.87 1.59 -10.02
N GLY A 13 2.88 1.81 -10.90
CA GLY A 13 2.33 3.13 -11.17
C GLY A 13 1.57 3.69 -9.98
N GLY A 14 0.83 2.84 -9.27
CA GLY A 14 0.08 3.25 -8.09
C GLY A 14 0.99 3.70 -6.95
N ILE A 15 1.98 2.88 -6.57
CA ILE A 15 2.93 3.23 -5.51
C ILE A 15 3.66 4.54 -5.85
N MET A 16 4.09 4.74 -7.09
CA MET A 16 4.77 5.97 -7.49
C MET A 16 3.86 7.21 -7.37
N LEU A 17 2.59 7.09 -7.77
CA LEU A 17 1.63 8.18 -7.67
C LEU A 17 1.31 8.53 -6.21
N LEU A 18 1.08 7.53 -5.36
CA LEU A 18 0.84 7.73 -3.93
C LEU A 18 2.07 8.30 -3.23
N LYS A 19 3.26 7.82 -3.57
CA LYS A 19 4.53 8.38 -3.11
C LYS A 19 4.62 9.86 -3.45
N TRP A 20 4.41 10.23 -4.71
CA TRP A 20 4.49 11.63 -5.14
C TRP A 20 3.50 12.55 -4.41
N LEU A 21 2.25 12.09 -4.23
CA LEU A 21 1.24 12.84 -3.47
C LEU A 21 1.59 12.96 -2.00
N SER A 22 2.05 11.87 -1.38
CA SER A 22 2.46 11.84 0.01
C SER A 22 3.65 12.77 0.25
N ASP A 23 4.70 12.65 -0.56
CA ASP A 23 5.90 13.51 -0.49
C ASP A 23 5.54 14.98 -0.66
N SER A 24 4.66 15.30 -1.62
CA SER A 24 4.21 16.67 -1.84
C SER A 24 3.48 17.24 -0.62
N THR A 25 2.59 16.44 -0.03
CA THR A 25 1.81 16.83 1.16
C THR A 25 2.73 17.05 2.35
N VAL A 26 3.64 16.11 2.58
CA VAL A 26 4.61 16.13 3.66
C VAL A 26 5.56 17.32 3.53
N GLN A 27 6.09 17.58 2.32
CA GLN A 27 6.98 18.72 2.07
C GLN A 27 6.27 20.07 2.28
N HIS A 28 5.00 20.21 1.88
CA HIS A 28 4.24 21.43 2.16
C HIS A 28 4.10 21.67 3.67
N LEU A 29 3.84 20.61 4.45
CA LEU A 29 3.67 20.69 5.89
C LEU A 29 4.98 21.03 6.60
N VAL A 30 6.11 20.44 6.19
CA VAL A 30 7.46 20.80 6.66
C VAL A 30 7.79 22.26 6.35
N ASN A 31 7.61 22.68 5.10
CA ASN A 31 7.95 24.03 4.65
C ASN A 31 7.19 25.11 5.43
N ARG A 32 5.92 24.84 5.80
CA ARG A 32 5.13 25.77 6.62
C ARG A 32 5.43 25.67 8.12
N ALA A 33 5.67 24.49 8.65
CA ALA A 33 5.99 24.32 10.06
C ALA A 33 7.43 24.76 10.41
N GLY A 34 8.31 24.91 9.42
CA GLY A 34 9.72 25.21 9.61
C GLY A 34 10.48 24.10 10.33
N ARG A 35 10.00 22.85 10.23
CA ARG A 35 10.47 21.67 10.99
C ARG A 35 10.64 20.48 10.06
N SER A 36 11.47 19.52 10.46
CA SER A 36 11.64 18.26 9.71
C SER A 36 10.46 17.29 9.91
N ASN A 37 10.28 16.32 9.01
CA ASN A 37 9.18 15.33 9.06
C ASN A 37 9.08 14.60 10.41
N SER A 38 10.22 14.26 11.00
CA SER A 38 10.30 13.53 12.27
C SER A 38 10.02 14.40 13.50
N GLU A 39 10.05 15.73 13.35
CA GLU A 39 9.74 16.72 14.39
C GLU A 39 8.25 17.06 14.46
N LEU A 40 7.47 16.67 13.45
CA LEU A 40 6.02 16.81 13.44
C LEU A 40 5.38 15.68 14.26
N TRP A 41 4.89 16.02 15.45
CA TRP A 41 4.37 15.06 16.44
C TRP A 41 3.37 14.05 15.87
N TYR A 42 2.49 14.48 14.95
CA TYR A 42 1.41 13.65 14.42
C TYR A 42 1.88 12.69 13.31
N MET A 43 3.05 12.93 12.71
CA MET A 43 3.62 12.05 11.69
C MET A 43 4.36 10.86 12.30
N ARG A 44 4.84 10.99 13.56
CA ARG A 44 5.67 9.96 14.23
C ARG A 44 4.97 8.59 14.34
N PRO A 45 3.68 8.49 14.69
CA PRO A 45 3.02 7.18 14.77
C PRO A 45 2.91 6.50 13.40
N GLY A 46 2.68 7.27 12.33
CA GLY A 46 2.67 6.74 10.96
C GLY A 46 4.02 6.22 10.51
N ILE A 47 5.08 6.98 10.79
CA ILE A 47 6.46 6.59 10.53
C ILE A 47 6.82 5.34 11.35
N PHE A 48 6.39 5.25 12.60
CA PHE A 48 6.61 4.05 13.40
C PHE A 48 5.94 2.80 12.80
N ILE A 49 4.67 2.91 12.39
CA ILE A 49 3.94 1.81 11.74
C ILE A 49 4.61 1.43 10.41
N HIS A 50 5.12 2.41 9.66
CA HIS A 50 5.90 2.18 8.44
C HIS A 50 7.13 1.29 8.72
N GLU A 51 7.95 1.67 9.69
CA GLU A 51 9.12 0.88 10.09
C GLU A 51 8.76 -0.49 10.67
N LEU A 52 7.62 -0.60 11.37
CA LEU A 52 7.13 -1.90 11.85
C LEU A 52 6.76 -2.85 10.71
N TRP A 53 6.20 -2.35 9.61
CA TRP A 53 5.91 -3.19 8.44
C TRP A 53 7.18 -3.76 7.83
N HIS A 54 8.21 -2.93 7.68
CA HIS A 54 9.54 -3.37 7.27
C HIS A 54 10.08 -4.48 8.18
N ALA A 55 10.06 -4.27 9.49
CA ALA A 55 10.57 -5.24 10.46
C ALA A 55 9.76 -6.55 10.45
N ALA A 56 8.43 -6.47 10.47
CA ALA A 56 7.54 -7.63 10.51
C ALA A 56 7.75 -8.55 9.30
N ILE A 57 7.76 -7.96 8.10
CA ILE A 57 7.99 -8.76 6.88
C ILE A 57 9.42 -9.27 6.83
N ALA A 58 10.43 -8.49 7.23
CA ALA A 58 11.80 -8.97 7.30
C ALA A 58 11.91 -10.25 8.17
N VAL A 59 11.32 -10.25 9.37
CA VAL A 59 11.32 -11.40 10.28
C VAL A 59 10.63 -12.62 9.66
N LEU A 60 9.48 -12.45 8.98
CA LEU A 60 8.78 -13.55 8.31
C LEU A 60 9.64 -14.26 7.25
N PHE A 61 10.52 -13.51 6.58
CA PHE A 61 11.46 -14.07 5.60
C PHE A 61 12.79 -14.54 6.19
N GLY A 62 12.94 -14.50 7.52
CA GLY A 62 14.15 -14.93 8.22
C GLY A 62 15.30 -13.92 8.13
N ILE A 63 15.00 -12.66 7.82
CA ILE A 63 15.97 -11.56 7.85
C ILE A 63 16.06 -11.05 9.29
N HIS A 64 17.28 -10.86 9.78
CA HIS A 64 17.50 -10.41 11.14
C HIS A 64 17.35 -8.89 11.23
N VAL A 65 16.43 -8.42 12.07
CA VAL A 65 16.24 -7.00 12.36
C VAL A 65 17.12 -6.63 13.54
N SER A 66 18.15 -5.83 13.29
CA SER A 66 19.17 -5.48 14.28
C SER A 66 18.82 -4.21 15.06
N LYS A 67 18.13 -3.26 14.43
CA LYS A 67 17.77 -1.98 15.05
C LYS A 67 16.52 -1.39 14.40
N LEU A 68 15.67 -0.77 15.21
CA LEU A 68 14.59 0.11 14.79
C LEU A 68 14.82 1.48 15.42
N SER A 69 15.03 2.50 14.60
CA SER A 69 15.38 3.85 15.03
C SER A 69 14.37 4.86 14.50
N MET A 70 13.68 5.57 15.40
CA MET A 70 12.81 6.70 15.06
C MET A 70 13.55 8.05 15.03
N ARG A 71 14.89 8.03 15.02
CA ARG A 71 15.70 9.23 14.91
C ARG A 71 15.95 9.54 13.43
N PRO A 72 15.80 10.81 13.01
CA PRO A 72 16.13 11.20 11.66
C PRO A 72 17.60 10.93 11.37
N ASP A 73 17.85 10.32 10.21
CA ASP A 73 19.17 10.16 9.64
C ASP A 73 19.32 11.14 8.48
N TYR A 74 19.98 12.27 8.78
CA TYR A 74 20.22 13.34 7.81
C TYR A 74 21.15 12.92 6.67
N ARG A 75 21.98 11.87 6.84
CA ARG A 75 22.88 11.41 5.77
C ARG A 75 22.14 10.63 4.70
N ASN A 76 21.16 9.84 5.11
CA ASN A 76 20.35 9.02 4.20
C ASN A 76 19.01 9.66 3.84
N ASN A 77 18.78 10.91 4.27
CA ASN A 77 17.55 11.66 4.10
C ASN A 77 16.31 10.87 4.54
N SER A 78 16.41 10.22 5.71
CA SER A 78 15.35 9.38 6.26
C SER A 78 14.86 9.88 7.61
N ALA A 79 13.55 9.84 7.85
CA ALA A 79 12.94 10.28 9.11
C ALA A 79 13.08 9.23 10.23
N ALA A 80 13.15 7.96 9.86
CA ALA A 80 13.40 6.79 10.69
C ALA A 80 14.08 5.71 9.84
N HIS A 81 14.57 4.64 10.45
CA HIS A 81 15.08 3.48 9.70
C HIS A 81 15.03 2.19 10.53
N VAL A 82 14.99 1.09 9.80
CA VAL A 82 15.20 -0.27 10.32
C VAL A 82 16.43 -0.89 9.69
N ASP A 83 17.40 -1.25 10.54
CA ASP A 83 18.62 -1.92 10.11
C ASP A 83 18.40 -3.43 10.01
N MET A 84 18.52 -3.95 8.79
CA MET A 84 18.31 -5.36 8.48
C MET A 84 19.63 -6.02 8.07
N GLN A 85 19.91 -7.19 8.65
CA GLN A 85 21.03 -8.03 8.26
C GLN A 85 20.51 -9.21 7.44
N TYR A 86 20.93 -9.27 6.17
CA TYR A 86 20.50 -10.31 5.25
C TYR A 86 21.69 -10.92 4.51
N ASN A 87 21.54 -12.18 4.10
CA ASN A 87 22.53 -12.87 3.29
C ASN A 87 22.12 -12.78 1.81
N PRO A 88 22.86 -12.05 0.96
CA PRO A 88 22.51 -11.88 -0.44
C PRO A 88 22.63 -13.18 -1.24
N ALA A 89 23.28 -14.23 -0.74
CA ALA A 89 23.32 -15.54 -1.41
C ALA A 89 22.00 -16.33 -1.27
N LYS A 90 21.15 -16.00 -0.28
CA LYS A 90 19.89 -16.72 -0.03
C LYS A 90 18.74 -16.07 -0.80
N TRP A 91 18.14 -16.81 -1.73
CA TRP A 91 16.99 -16.33 -2.52
C TRP A 91 15.81 -15.85 -1.64
N ARG A 92 15.54 -16.55 -0.53
CA ARG A 92 14.52 -16.16 0.46
C ARG A 92 14.73 -14.76 1.02
N HIS A 93 15.99 -14.38 1.27
CA HIS A 93 16.32 -13.05 1.80
C HIS A 93 16.19 -11.98 0.72
N ARG A 94 16.46 -12.28 -0.56
CA ARG A 94 16.24 -11.33 -1.66
C ARG A 94 14.74 -11.05 -1.89
N VAL A 95 13.94 -12.11 -1.88
CA VAL A 95 12.48 -12.00 -1.96
C VAL A 95 11.93 -11.28 -0.74
N GLY A 96 12.42 -11.62 0.46
CA GLY A 96 12.06 -10.95 1.70
C GLY A 96 12.45 -9.48 1.75
N LEU A 97 13.59 -9.10 1.15
CA LEU A 97 14.02 -7.71 1.04
C LEU A 97 13.05 -6.91 0.16
N LEU A 98 12.60 -7.46 -0.98
CA LEU A 98 11.59 -6.82 -1.82
C LEU A 98 10.26 -6.63 -1.09
N PHE A 99 9.77 -7.69 -0.44
CA PHE A 99 8.50 -7.62 0.26
C PHE A 99 8.59 -6.70 1.47
N SER A 100 9.69 -6.73 2.22
CA SER A 100 9.94 -5.83 3.32
C SER A 100 9.97 -4.38 2.82
N SER A 101 10.75 -4.06 1.79
CA SER A 101 10.88 -2.69 1.28
C SER A 101 9.60 -2.11 0.68
N THR A 102 8.65 -2.96 0.26
CA THR A 102 7.34 -2.49 -0.20
C THR A 102 6.25 -2.65 0.87
N ALA A 103 6.53 -3.33 1.98
CA ALA A 103 5.58 -3.68 3.03
C ALA A 103 4.76 -2.50 3.56
N PRO A 104 5.33 -1.31 3.83
CA PRO A 104 4.55 -0.20 4.35
C PRO A 104 3.41 0.21 3.43
N ALA A 105 3.63 0.18 2.11
CA ALA A 105 2.60 0.53 1.13
C ALA A 105 1.41 -0.43 1.19
N TRP A 106 1.66 -1.75 1.18
CA TRP A 106 0.60 -2.76 1.23
C TRP A 106 -0.02 -2.90 2.61
N GLY A 107 0.79 -2.82 3.66
CA GLY A 107 0.36 -2.94 5.04
C GLY A 107 -0.56 -1.79 5.45
N ASN A 108 -0.18 -0.55 5.11
CA ASN A 108 -1.04 0.60 5.31
C ASN A 108 -2.27 0.54 4.40
N ALA A 109 -2.13 0.08 3.15
CA ALA A 109 -3.27 -0.11 2.26
C ALA A 109 -4.27 -1.15 2.79
N LEU A 110 -3.79 -2.24 3.38
CA LEU A 110 -4.62 -3.27 3.99
C LEU A 110 -5.41 -2.70 5.18
N ILE A 111 -4.76 -1.94 6.06
CA ILE A 111 -5.44 -1.27 7.18
C ILE A 111 -6.53 -0.33 6.64
N MET A 112 -6.20 0.51 5.66
CA MET A 112 -7.15 1.44 5.05
C MET A 112 -8.30 0.70 4.36
N MET A 113 -8.03 -0.42 3.69
CA MET A 113 -9.06 -1.25 3.04
C MET A 113 -10.03 -1.83 4.08
N LEU A 114 -9.52 -2.38 5.18
CA LEU A 114 -10.34 -2.94 6.24
C LEU A 114 -11.22 -1.87 6.89
N LEU A 115 -10.66 -0.69 7.18
CA LEU A 115 -11.43 0.43 7.73
C LEU A 115 -12.46 0.95 6.74
N THR A 116 -12.12 1.06 5.46
CA THR A 116 -13.06 1.45 4.39
C THR A 116 -14.23 0.48 4.30
N ARG A 117 -13.94 -0.83 4.36
CA ARG A 117 -14.99 -1.86 4.39
C ARG A 117 -15.92 -1.67 5.58
N GLN A 118 -15.38 -1.44 6.77
CA GLN A 118 -16.21 -1.24 7.96
C GLN A 118 -16.95 0.09 7.97
N ALA A 119 -16.41 1.13 7.32
CA ALA A 119 -17.01 2.46 7.26
C ALA A 119 -18.18 2.54 6.27
N PHE A 120 -18.10 1.84 5.13
CA PHE A 120 -19.06 2.02 4.02
C PHE A 120 -19.85 0.75 3.67
N PHE A 121 -19.37 -0.43 4.07
CA PHE A 121 -19.81 -1.72 3.52
C PHE A 121 -20.04 -2.78 4.62
N GLN A 122 -20.82 -2.42 5.64
CA GLN A 122 -21.08 -3.26 6.82
C GLN A 122 -21.94 -4.49 6.52
N ASN A 123 -22.92 -4.31 5.64
CA ASN A 123 -23.79 -5.37 5.18
C ASN A 123 -23.16 -5.97 3.93
N ASN A 124 -22.81 -7.25 4.01
CA ASN A 124 -22.11 -8.03 2.98
C ASN A 124 -22.43 -7.54 1.56
N ILE A 125 -21.53 -6.78 0.95
CA ILE A 125 -21.52 -6.74 -0.50
C ILE A 125 -21.13 -8.15 -0.92
N SER A 126 -22.11 -8.91 -1.39
CA SER A 126 -21.84 -10.05 -2.24
C SER A 126 -21.26 -9.51 -3.54
N LEU A 127 -19.97 -9.16 -3.51
CA LEU A 127 -19.15 -8.81 -4.67
C LEU A 127 -19.13 -9.94 -5.72
N ASP A 128 -19.68 -11.10 -5.37
CA ASP A 128 -19.75 -12.30 -6.19
C ASP A 128 -20.72 -12.21 -7.39
N TRP A 129 -21.82 -11.45 -7.33
CA TRP A 129 -22.84 -11.46 -8.39
C TRP A 129 -22.62 -10.37 -9.46
N ASP A 130 -22.33 -9.13 -9.05
CA ASP A 130 -22.29 -7.98 -9.99
C ASP A 130 -20.97 -7.86 -10.78
N ILE A 131 -19.85 -8.34 -10.23
CA ILE A 131 -18.55 -8.38 -10.95
C ILE A 131 -18.59 -9.37 -12.12
N ARG A 132 -19.33 -10.48 -11.98
CA ARG A 132 -19.47 -11.50 -13.03
C ARG A 132 -20.14 -10.94 -14.29
N GLN A 133 -21.17 -10.11 -14.12
CA GLN A 133 -21.90 -9.46 -15.21
C GLN A 133 -21.11 -8.32 -15.84
N SER A 134 -20.45 -7.47 -15.04
CA SER A 134 -19.69 -6.30 -15.53
C SER A 134 -18.47 -6.67 -16.36
N VAL A 135 -17.70 -7.67 -15.93
CA VAL A 135 -16.52 -8.15 -16.68
C VAL A 135 -16.92 -8.85 -17.98
N ALA A 136 -18.05 -9.56 -17.99
CA ALA A 136 -18.56 -10.23 -19.19
C ALA A 136 -19.12 -9.25 -20.23
N THR A 137 -19.55 -8.05 -19.81
CA THR A 137 -20.24 -7.08 -20.69
C THR A 137 -19.42 -5.82 -21.00
N ASN A 138 -18.21 -5.67 -20.45
CA ASN A 138 -17.42 -4.42 -20.48
C ASN A 138 -18.21 -3.20 -19.97
N GLN A 139 -19.20 -3.43 -19.09
CA GLN A 139 -20.02 -2.37 -18.54
C GLN A 139 -19.44 -1.92 -17.21
N ILE A 140 -19.21 -0.62 -17.10
CA ILE A 140 -18.72 0.04 -15.88
C ILE A 140 -19.87 0.24 -14.87
N ALA A 141 -21.13 0.22 -15.34
CA ALA A 141 -22.32 0.49 -14.54
C ALA A 141 -22.48 -0.37 -13.27
N PRO A 142 -22.14 -1.67 -13.24
CA PRO A 142 -22.23 -2.48 -12.02
C PRO A 142 -21.18 -2.11 -10.95
N LEU A 143 -20.03 -1.51 -11.31
CA LEU A 143 -19.09 -0.96 -10.33
C LEU A 143 -19.72 0.20 -9.53
N PHE A 144 -20.65 0.93 -10.14
CA PHE A 144 -21.37 2.03 -9.49
C PHE A 144 -22.62 1.57 -8.73
N ARG A 145 -23.15 0.37 -8.98
CA ARG A 145 -24.27 -0.19 -8.17
C ARG A 145 -23.85 -0.51 -6.74
N GLY A 146 -22.63 -1.00 -6.55
CA GLY A 146 -22.06 -1.15 -5.20
C GLY A 146 -21.94 0.17 -4.41
N LEU A 147 -21.99 1.33 -5.09
CA LEU A 147 -22.03 2.63 -4.43
C LEU A 147 -23.45 3.04 -3.99
N GLN A 148 -24.49 2.41 -4.54
CA GLN A 148 -25.90 2.71 -4.20
C GLN A 148 -26.29 2.14 -2.84
N ASP A 149 -25.61 1.08 -2.40
CA ASP A 149 -25.81 0.45 -1.08
C ASP A 149 -24.81 0.93 -0.02
N ILE A 150 -24.14 2.07 -0.25
CA ILE A 150 -23.22 2.64 0.74
C ILE A 150 -24.01 3.02 1.99
N THR A 151 -23.68 2.35 3.09
CA THR A 151 -24.19 2.68 4.42
C THR A 151 -23.02 3.22 5.23
N ILE A 152 -23.15 4.47 5.69
CA ILE A 152 -22.08 5.11 6.44
C ILE A 152 -22.18 4.71 7.90
N ASN A 153 -21.16 4.00 8.38
CA ASN A 153 -20.94 3.83 9.80
C ASN A 153 -20.01 4.92 10.31
N TRP A 154 -20.59 5.87 11.04
CA TRP A 154 -19.88 7.05 11.53
C TRP A 154 -18.67 6.74 12.43
N PRO A 155 -18.74 5.81 13.42
CA PRO A 155 -17.56 5.39 14.18
C PRO A 155 -16.41 4.90 13.30
N TRP A 156 -16.67 4.02 12.34
CA TRP A 156 -15.65 3.49 11.45
C TRP A 156 -15.15 4.51 10.43
N LEU A 157 -16.01 5.42 9.98
CA LEU A 157 -15.60 6.56 9.17
C LEU A 157 -14.65 7.47 9.95
N ALA A 158 -14.96 7.79 11.21
CA ALA A 158 -14.06 8.57 12.05
C ALA A 158 -12.71 7.86 12.25
N ALA A 159 -12.73 6.55 12.51
CA ALA A 159 -11.51 5.75 12.59
C ALA A 159 -10.71 5.76 11.28
N LEU A 160 -11.38 5.62 10.12
CA LEU A 160 -10.76 5.70 8.80
C LEU A 160 -10.08 7.04 8.58
N LEU A 161 -10.74 8.16 8.92
CA LEU A 161 -10.18 9.50 8.77
C LEU A 161 -8.97 9.71 9.69
N LEU A 162 -9.09 9.33 10.97
CA LEU A 162 -8.01 9.50 11.95
C LEU A 162 -6.80 8.63 11.63
N VAL A 163 -7.01 7.35 11.33
CA VAL A 163 -5.94 6.42 10.96
C VAL A 163 -5.34 6.82 9.61
N GLY A 164 -6.15 7.22 8.64
CA GLY A 164 -5.68 7.74 7.37
C GLY A 164 -4.76 8.95 7.54
N LEU A 165 -5.12 9.90 8.39
CA LEU A 165 -4.29 11.07 8.71
C LEU A 165 -2.90 10.66 9.22
N VAL A 166 -2.87 9.67 10.11
CA VAL A 166 -1.65 9.17 10.75
C VAL A 166 -0.82 8.34 9.77
N LEU A 167 -1.42 7.49 8.95
CA LEU A 167 -0.71 6.58 8.06
C LEU A 167 -0.26 7.23 6.76
N THR A 168 -0.91 8.31 6.30
CA THR A 168 -0.57 9.00 5.03
C THR A 168 0.92 9.36 4.92
N PRO A 169 1.56 9.98 5.93
CA PRO A 169 3.01 10.23 5.89
C PRO A 169 3.86 8.96 5.76
N GLY A 170 3.35 7.82 6.25
CA GLY A 170 3.99 6.51 6.17
C GLY A 170 3.70 5.75 4.87
N PHE A 171 3.09 6.36 3.84
CA PHE A 171 2.94 5.70 2.53
C PHE A 171 4.12 5.93 1.59
N SER A 172 4.98 6.92 1.86
CA SER A 172 6.12 7.22 0.99
C SER A 172 7.30 6.30 1.32
N PRO A 173 7.71 5.40 0.40
CA PRO A 173 8.93 4.62 0.58
C PRO A 173 10.16 5.53 0.43
N SER A 174 11.19 5.27 1.23
CA SER A 174 12.46 5.98 1.12
C SER A 174 13.17 5.63 -0.19
N THR A 175 14.21 6.40 -0.53
CA THR A 175 15.06 6.09 -1.70
C THR A 175 15.79 4.76 -1.54
N GLN A 176 16.12 4.37 -0.30
CA GLN A 176 16.74 3.10 -0.01
C GLN A 176 15.76 1.93 -0.17
N ASP A 177 14.51 2.11 0.24
CA ASP A 177 13.45 1.11 0.05
C ASP A 177 13.18 0.86 -1.41
N LEU A 178 13.16 1.90 -2.22
CA LEU A 178 12.98 1.76 -3.67
C LEU A 178 14.14 0.98 -4.31
N LYS A 179 15.39 1.27 -3.93
CA LYS A 179 16.56 0.51 -4.42
C LYS A 179 16.50 -0.95 -4.02
N ASN A 180 16.18 -1.23 -2.76
CA ASN A 180 16.05 -2.58 -2.24
C ASN A 180 14.91 -3.34 -2.93
N ALA A 181 13.75 -2.70 -3.15
CA ALA A 181 12.63 -3.27 -3.90
C ALA A 181 13.02 -3.57 -5.36
N LEU A 182 13.71 -2.65 -6.04
CA LEU A 182 14.17 -2.87 -7.42
C LEU A 182 15.16 -4.04 -7.53
N SER A 183 16.03 -4.23 -6.55
CA SER A 183 17.00 -5.33 -6.54
C SER A 183 16.34 -6.73 -6.49
N GLY A 184 15.16 -6.84 -5.88
CA GLY A 184 14.39 -8.08 -5.83
C GLY A 184 13.38 -8.25 -6.97
N LEU A 185 13.18 -7.22 -7.80
CA LEU A 185 12.17 -7.22 -8.86
C LEU A 185 12.28 -8.42 -9.83
N PRO A 186 13.48 -8.84 -10.29
CA PRO A 186 13.59 -10.01 -11.16
C PRO A 186 13.06 -11.30 -10.51
N TRP A 187 13.25 -11.45 -9.19
CA TRP A 187 12.78 -12.61 -8.45
C TRP A 187 11.27 -12.58 -8.23
N LEU A 188 10.69 -11.40 -8.00
CA LEU A 188 9.23 -11.23 -7.96
C LEU A 188 8.61 -11.58 -9.32
N LEU A 189 9.18 -11.10 -10.42
CA LEU A 189 8.69 -11.41 -11.76
C LEU A 189 8.77 -12.91 -12.05
N ALA A 190 9.88 -13.56 -11.68
CA ALA A 190 10.03 -15.01 -11.80
C ALA A 190 8.99 -15.77 -10.95
N ALA A 191 8.74 -15.32 -9.71
CA ALA A 191 7.74 -15.93 -8.82
C ALA A 191 6.32 -15.74 -9.36
N LEU A 192 5.95 -14.53 -9.79
CA LEU A 192 4.63 -14.25 -10.37
C LEU A 192 4.41 -15.02 -11.67
N ALA A 193 5.44 -15.13 -12.53
CA ALA A 193 5.38 -15.95 -13.73
C ALA A 193 5.20 -17.43 -13.38
N GLY A 194 5.93 -17.94 -12.39
CA GLY A 194 5.80 -19.30 -11.89
C GLY A 194 4.39 -19.60 -11.36
N ILE A 195 3.86 -18.73 -10.49
CA ILE A 195 2.49 -18.86 -9.96
C ILE A 195 1.47 -18.77 -11.10
N PHE A 196 1.65 -17.88 -12.08
CA PHE A 196 0.77 -17.78 -13.23
C PHE A 196 0.75 -19.06 -14.08
N VAL A 197 1.93 -19.63 -14.38
CA VAL A 197 2.03 -20.89 -15.16
C VAL A 197 1.43 -22.05 -14.38
N LEU A 198 1.77 -22.19 -13.08
CA LEU A 198 1.24 -23.24 -12.21
C LEU A 198 -0.29 -23.11 -12.04
N SER A 199 -0.80 -21.89 -11.86
CA SER A 199 -2.23 -21.65 -11.70
C SER A 199 -3.03 -21.92 -12.98
N GLY A 200 -2.43 -21.67 -14.16
CA GLY A 200 -3.01 -22.02 -15.45
C GLY A 200 -3.09 -23.54 -15.68
N TRP A 201 -2.17 -24.31 -15.08
CA TRP A 201 -2.09 -25.77 -15.21
C TRP A 201 -2.98 -26.53 -14.22
N VAL A 202 -3.06 -26.07 -12.96
CA VAL A 202 -3.66 -26.87 -11.88
C VAL A 202 -5.15 -26.59 -11.69
N PHE A 203 -5.60 -25.32 -11.77
CA PHE A 203 -7.02 -24.97 -11.64
C PHE A 203 -7.36 -23.68 -12.40
N ARG A 204 -8.05 -23.80 -13.54
CA ARG A 204 -8.53 -22.66 -14.36
C ARG A 204 -9.35 -21.64 -13.55
N SER A 205 -10.01 -22.09 -12.48
CA SER A 205 -10.78 -21.26 -11.54
C SER A 205 -9.93 -20.22 -10.79
N TRP A 206 -8.62 -20.42 -10.68
CA TRP A 206 -7.73 -19.56 -9.91
C TRP A 206 -7.41 -18.23 -10.60
N LEU A 207 -7.51 -18.17 -11.94
CA LEU A 207 -7.41 -16.93 -12.70
C LEU A 207 -8.51 -15.92 -12.31
N TRP A 208 -9.69 -16.41 -11.91
CA TRP A 208 -10.78 -15.56 -11.43
C TRP A 208 -10.51 -14.99 -10.05
N VAL A 209 -9.88 -15.77 -9.16
CA VAL A 209 -9.43 -15.29 -7.85
C VAL A 209 -8.37 -14.21 -8.02
N TRP A 210 -7.43 -14.39 -8.94
CA TRP A 210 -6.42 -13.38 -9.27
C TRP A 210 -7.06 -12.08 -9.79
N MET A 211 -8.02 -12.19 -10.70
CA MET A 211 -8.74 -11.04 -11.22
C MET A 211 -9.49 -10.28 -10.11
N ARG A 212 -10.12 -10.99 -9.17
CA ARG A 212 -10.76 -10.39 -7.99
C ARG A 212 -9.76 -9.61 -7.13
N LEU A 213 -8.60 -10.21 -6.85
CA LEU A 213 -7.52 -9.54 -6.12
C LEU A 213 -7.10 -8.23 -6.80
N ASN A 214 -6.96 -8.22 -8.12
CA ASN A 214 -6.64 -7.00 -8.87
C ASN A 214 -7.71 -5.91 -8.74
N ILE A 215 -9.00 -6.29 -8.78
CA ILE A 215 -10.10 -5.34 -8.60
C ILE A 215 -10.07 -4.76 -7.18
N TYR A 216 -9.88 -5.60 -6.15
CA TYR A 216 -9.76 -5.13 -4.76
C TYR A 216 -8.57 -4.20 -4.56
N MET A 217 -7.43 -4.53 -5.15
CA MET A 217 -6.24 -3.66 -5.13
C MET A 217 -6.53 -2.33 -5.83
N ALA A 218 -7.21 -2.33 -6.97
CA ALA A 218 -7.56 -1.11 -7.70
C ALA A 218 -8.53 -0.21 -6.92
N ILE A 219 -9.57 -0.78 -6.30
CA ILE A 219 -10.53 -0.02 -5.48
C ILE A 219 -9.82 0.58 -4.28
N THR A 220 -9.03 -0.21 -3.56
CA THR A 220 -8.23 0.24 -2.41
C THR A 220 -7.30 1.37 -2.83
N PHE A 221 -6.65 1.23 -3.98
CA PHE A 221 -5.79 2.25 -4.55
C PHE A 221 -6.54 3.57 -4.79
N VAL A 222 -7.72 3.52 -5.42
CA VAL A 222 -8.55 4.71 -5.66
C VAL A 222 -8.96 5.38 -4.35
N VAL A 223 -9.35 4.61 -3.33
CA VAL A 223 -9.74 5.15 -2.02
C VAL A 223 -8.57 5.88 -1.36
N ILE A 224 -7.38 5.26 -1.34
CA ILE A 224 -6.19 5.87 -0.76
C ILE A 224 -5.80 7.10 -1.58
N LEU A 225 -5.88 7.05 -2.90
CA LEU A 225 -5.58 8.16 -3.79
C LEU A 225 -6.48 9.37 -3.51
N VAL A 226 -7.80 9.14 -3.39
CA VAL A 226 -8.77 10.19 -3.04
C VAL A 226 -8.43 10.78 -1.66
N PHE A 227 -8.12 9.94 -0.68
CA PHE A 227 -7.74 10.40 0.65
C PHE A 227 -6.45 11.24 0.64
N SER A 228 -5.41 10.77 -0.06
CA SER A 228 -4.15 11.50 -0.23
C SER A 228 -4.35 12.83 -0.96
N LEU A 229 -5.23 12.88 -1.97
CA LEU A 229 -5.59 14.12 -2.66
C LEU A 229 -6.32 15.10 -1.74
N LEU A 230 -7.29 14.62 -0.95
CA LEU A 230 -7.99 15.46 0.03
C LEU A 230 -7.00 16.03 1.06
N MET A 231 -6.11 15.20 1.59
CA MET A 231 -5.05 15.64 2.50
C MET A 231 -4.11 16.67 1.87
N ASN A 232 -3.71 16.45 0.61
CA ASN A 232 -2.90 17.41 -0.13
C ASN A 232 -3.63 18.76 -0.27
N LEU A 233 -4.90 18.75 -0.65
CA LEU A 233 -5.72 19.96 -0.79
C LEU A 233 -5.91 20.68 0.55
N LEU A 234 -6.18 19.94 1.64
CA LEU A 234 -6.33 20.50 2.99
C LEU A 234 -5.02 21.14 3.45
N SER A 235 -3.87 20.47 3.23
CA SER A 235 -2.54 21.01 3.57
C SER A 235 -2.20 22.32 2.84
N ARG A 236 -2.82 22.55 1.67
CA ARG A 236 -2.64 23.78 0.88
C ARG A 236 -3.60 24.91 1.26
N LYS A 237 -4.79 24.58 1.77
CA LYS A 237 -5.88 25.55 2.03
C LYS A 237 -6.07 25.93 3.51
N LEU A 238 -5.82 25.01 4.45
CA LEU A 238 -6.19 25.18 5.86
C LEU A 238 -5.01 25.46 6.81
N LEU A 239 -3.78 25.44 6.29
CA LEU A 239 -2.55 25.74 7.02
C LEU A 239 -1.66 26.62 6.17
#